data_AF-V5IHF6-F1
#
_entry.id   AF-V5IHF6-F1
#
_cell.length_a   1.000
_cell.length_b   1.000
_cell.length_c   1.000
_cell.angle_alpha   90.00
_cell.angle_beta   90.00
_cell.angle_gamma   90.00
#
_symmetry.space_group_name_H-M   'P 1'
#
loop_
_entity.id
_entity.type
_entity.pdbx_description
1 polymer ?
#
loop_
_entity_poly.entity_id
_entity_poly.type
_entity_poly.pdbx_seq_one_letter_code
_entity_poly.pdbx_strand_id
1 'polypeptide(L)'
;PAEAGDSMADDIILLIPRVDDADDEEEPPSASAMDVTYDTSLPAQHTYLGDDMEDLTGRTVFEDDTVHTIPVLTSHDVILVPGQILPLQIFRPLEISMMHRIIENDRTFGIVGESALTASPKPLGTTAEIRSYKEEVDELSGIATLVVKAEGRQRFRILTSRTRSDGILLAGIKILPDKPAPDVGEVARLPSLDKLRLPSR
;
A
#
# COMPACT_ATOMS: atom_id res chain seq x y z
N PRO A 1 -45.35 43.47 30.23
CA PRO A 1 -44.27 44.45 29.97
C PRO A 1 -42.94 43.89 30.51
N ALA A 2 -42.09 43.23 29.73
CA ALA A 2 -41.31 43.66 28.54
C ALA A 2 -39.82 43.65 28.93
N GLU A 3 -39.07 42.66 28.44
CA GLU A 3 -37.61 42.61 28.22
C GLU A 3 -37.40 41.52 27.14
N ALA A 4 -36.86 41.82 25.95
CA ALA A 4 -35.45 41.94 25.53
C ALA A 4 -34.81 40.59 25.09
N GLY A 5 -34.13 40.60 23.92
CA GLY A 5 -33.32 39.51 23.31
C GLY A 5 -33.86 39.12 21.91
N ASP A 6 -33.28 39.54 20.78
CA ASP A 6 -32.04 39.03 20.12
C ASP A 6 -32.19 37.54 19.72
N SER A 7 -31.92 37.03 18.50
CA SER A 7 -31.39 37.52 17.23
C SER A 7 -31.74 36.49 16.14
N MET A 8 -31.68 36.92 14.87
CA MET A 8 -30.98 36.18 13.81
C MET A 8 -31.40 34.72 13.54
N ALA A 9 -32.58 34.54 12.97
CA ALA A 9 -32.88 33.46 12.03
C ALA A 9 -34.18 33.82 11.29
N ASP A 10 -34.35 33.30 10.08
CA ASP A 10 -35.61 33.28 9.32
C ASP A 10 -35.84 34.36 8.26
N ASP A 11 -34.77 34.99 7.76
CA ASP A 11 -34.83 35.81 6.53
C ASP A 11 -34.20 35.09 5.33
N ILE A 12 -34.60 33.84 5.06
CA ILE A 12 -34.39 33.17 3.76
C ILE A 12 -35.59 32.24 3.45
N ILE A 13 -36.81 32.76 3.40
CA ILE A 13 -37.91 32.10 2.67
C ILE A 13 -38.69 33.17 1.91
N LEU A 14 -38.07 33.75 0.88
CA LEU A 14 -38.74 34.63 -0.07
C LEU A 14 -38.16 34.40 -1.47
N LEU A 15 -38.19 33.15 -1.94
CA LEU A 15 -38.00 32.81 -3.35
C LEU A 15 -38.67 31.45 -3.65
N ILE A 16 -39.96 31.35 -3.34
CA ILE A 16 -40.82 30.34 -3.96
C ILE A 16 -41.58 31.07 -5.07
N PRO A 17 -41.23 30.90 -6.36
CA PRO A 17 -42.13 31.34 -7.42
C PRO A 17 -43.39 30.46 -7.35
N ARG A 18 -44.56 31.12 -7.30
CA ARG A 18 -45.85 30.47 -7.52
C ARG A 18 -45.81 29.79 -8.88
N VAL A 19 -46.03 28.48 -8.89
CA VAL A 19 -46.20 27.70 -10.12
C VAL A 19 -47.64 27.91 -10.56
N ASP A 20 -47.85 28.78 -11.55
CA ASP A 20 -49.07 28.79 -12.35
C ASP A 20 -48.69 28.53 -13.81
N ASP A 21 -49.38 27.53 -14.35
CA ASP A 21 -49.63 27.19 -15.76
C ASP A 21 -48.50 26.64 -16.65
N ALA A 22 -48.52 25.31 -16.75
CA ALA A 22 -48.47 24.48 -17.96
C ALA A 22 -47.67 24.98 -19.17
N ASP A 23 -46.52 24.36 -19.40
CA ASP A 23 -46.11 23.85 -20.70
C ASP A 23 -45.16 22.66 -20.50
N ASP A 24 -45.50 21.52 -21.11
CA ASP A 24 -44.69 20.30 -21.17
C ASP A 24 -43.44 20.56 -22.02
N GLU A 25 -42.37 21.08 -21.42
CA GLU A 25 -41.02 20.99 -21.99
C GLU A 25 -40.22 19.97 -21.18
N GLU A 26 -39.88 18.85 -21.84
CA GLU A 26 -39.00 17.80 -21.30
C GLU A 26 -37.68 18.42 -20.82
N GLU A 27 -37.53 18.62 -19.51
CA GLU A 27 -36.24 18.92 -18.90
C GLU A 27 -35.27 17.78 -19.27
N PRO A 28 -34.10 18.08 -19.90
CA PRO A 28 -33.11 17.05 -20.11
C PRO A 28 -32.69 16.49 -18.74
N PRO A 29 -32.42 15.18 -18.64
CA PRO A 29 -32.11 14.56 -17.36
C PRO A 29 -30.98 15.35 -16.72
N SER A 30 -31.27 15.92 -15.54
CA SER A 30 -30.28 16.64 -14.74
C SER A 30 -29.03 15.78 -14.68
N ALA A 31 -27.94 16.23 -15.31
CA ALA A 31 -26.67 15.54 -15.27
C ALA A 31 -26.32 15.36 -13.79
N SER A 32 -26.47 14.12 -13.31
CA SER A 32 -26.20 13.76 -11.93
C SER A 32 -24.78 14.20 -11.60
N ALA A 33 -24.60 14.76 -10.42
CA ALA A 33 -23.34 15.30 -9.93
C ALA A 33 -22.12 14.44 -10.34
N MET A 34 -21.33 14.99 -11.27
CA MET A 34 -19.97 14.60 -11.65
C MET A 34 -19.80 13.28 -12.42
N ASP A 35 -19.99 13.35 -13.74
CA ASP A 35 -19.42 12.39 -14.70
C ASP A 35 -17.90 12.60 -14.76
N VAL A 36 -17.16 12.00 -13.81
CA VAL A 36 -15.70 12.13 -13.74
C VAL A 36 -15.08 11.20 -14.78
N THR A 37 -14.61 11.77 -15.91
CA THR A 37 -13.90 11.07 -17.01
C THR A 37 -12.47 10.65 -16.65
N TYR A 38 -12.11 10.64 -15.36
CA TYR A 38 -10.76 10.33 -14.90
C TYR A 38 -10.53 8.82 -14.87
N ASP A 39 -9.39 8.37 -15.41
CA ASP A 39 -8.97 6.97 -15.30
C ASP A 39 -8.41 6.68 -13.90
N THR A 40 -9.18 5.95 -13.09
CA THR A 40 -8.81 5.55 -11.73
C THR A 40 -7.61 4.59 -11.67
N SER A 41 -7.18 4.01 -12.79
CA SER A 41 -6.01 3.13 -12.84
C SER A 41 -4.68 3.88 -12.90
N LEU A 42 -4.68 5.16 -13.32
CA LEU A 42 -3.47 5.94 -13.54
C LEU A 42 -2.59 6.10 -12.28
N PRO A 43 -3.14 6.36 -11.07
CA PRO A 43 -2.31 6.47 -9.86
C PRO A 43 -1.56 5.18 -9.53
N ALA A 44 -2.19 4.02 -9.77
CA ALA A 44 -1.61 2.71 -9.48
C ALA A 44 -0.46 2.36 -10.44
N GLN A 45 -0.39 2.98 -11.61
CA GLN A 45 0.71 2.81 -12.56
C GLN A 45 1.97 3.57 -12.14
N HIS A 46 1.83 4.58 -11.27
CA HIS A 46 2.93 5.43 -10.81
C HIS A 46 3.75 6.04 -11.97
N THR A 47 3.07 6.60 -12.99
CA THR A 47 3.69 7.22 -14.18
C THR A 47 4.51 8.48 -13.85
N TYR A 48 4.26 9.10 -12.69
CA TYR A 48 5.08 10.23 -12.20
C TYR A 48 6.54 9.85 -11.89
N LEU A 49 6.87 8.55 -11.85
CA LEU A 49 8.24 8.04 -11.69
C LEU A 49 8.98 7.84 -13.03
N GLY A 50 8.34 8.18 -14.15
CA GLY A 50 8.83 7.89 -15.48
C GLY A 50 8.24 6.60 -16.06
N ASP A 51 8.23 6.53 -17.39
CA ASP A 51 7.68 5.43 -18.19
C ASP A 51 8.76 4.42 -18.61
N ASP A 52 10.03 4.69 -18.30
CA ASP A 52 11.23 4.00 -18.75
C ASP A 52 11.87 3.12 -17.65
N MET A 53 11.04 2.54 -16.78
CA MET A 53 11.52 1.59 -15.77
C MET A 53 11.77 0.20 -16.37
N GLU A 54 12.83 -0.46 -15.93
CA GLU A 54 13.12 -1.85 -16.29
C GLU A 54 12.27 -2.80 -15.42
N ASP A 55 11.41 -3.59 -16.06
CA ASP A 55 10.56 -4.57 -15.39
C ASP A 55 11.30 -5.88 -15.13
N LEU A 56 11.24 -6.34 -13.88
CA LEU A 56 11.82 -7.58 -13.41
C LEU A 56 10.75 -8.68 -13.34
N THR A 57 11.00 -9.79 -14.03
CA THR A 57 10.05 -10.92 -14.07
C THR A 57 10.41 -12.02 -13.08
N GLY A 58 9.41 -12.56 -12.39
CA GLY A 58 9.57 -13.65 -11.44
C GLY A 58 8.80 -13.41 -10.15
N ARG A 59 8.88 -14.39 -9.26
CA ARG A 59 8.31 -14.35 -7.91
C ARG A 59 9.21 -15.14 -6.98
N THR A 60 9.69 -14.51 -5.91
CA THR A 60 10.44 -15.19 -4.86
C THR A 60 9.51 -15.39 -3.67
N VAL A 61 9.24 -16.65 -3.33
CA VAL A 61 8.38 -17.02 -2.20
C VAL A 61 9.16 -17.95 -1.29
N PHE A 62 9.28 -17.57 -0.03
CA PHE A 62 9.91 -18.39 1.00
C PHE A 62 8.90 -19.37 1.60
N GLU A 63 9.40 -20.50 2.10
CA GLU A 63 8.57 -21.48 2.78
C GLU A 63 8.11 -20.96 4.17
N ASP A 64 6.94 -21.41 4.62
CA ASP A 64 6.41 -21.02 5.92
C ASP A 64 7.29 -21.54 7.07
N ASP A 65 7.38 -20.76 8.15
CA ASP A 65 8.12 -21.11 9.37
C ASP A 65 9.65 -21.28 9.20
N THR A 66 10.22 -21.03 8.02
CA THR A 66 11.66 -21.04 7.78
C THR A 66 12.34 -19.75 8.21
N VAL A 67 13.67 -19.82 8.41
CA VAL A 67 14.50 -18.68 8.79
C VAL A 67 15.44 -18.32 7.64
N HIS A 68 15.40 -17.05 7.23
CA HIS A 68 16.23 -16.50 6.17
C HIS A 68 17.00 -15.27 6.66
N THR A 69 18.18 -15.03 6.12
CA THR A 69 18.92 -13.79 6.37
C THR A 69 18.79 -12.87 5.17
N ILE A 70 18.11 -11.74 5.35
CA ILE A 70 17.88 -10.77 4.27
C ILE A 70 18.29 -9.36 4.69
N PRO A 71 18.67 -8.48 3.74
CA PRO A 71 18.80 -7.06 4.01
C PRO A 71 17.43 -6.45 4.35
N VAL A 72 17.42 -5.55 5.34
CA VAL A 72 16.22 -4.84 5.79
C VAL A 72 16.42 -3.34 5.63
N LEU A 73 15.49 -2.70 4.94
CA LEU A 73 15.41 -1.26 4.82
C LEU A 73 14.66 -0.69 6.03
N THR A 74 15.33 0.16 6.80
CA THR A 74 14.79 0.80 8.01
C THR A 74 14.74 2.32 7.92
N SER A 75 15.18 2.88 6.79
CA SER A 75 15.26 4.34 6.56
C SER A 75 13.92 5.00 6.30
N HIS A 76 12.89 4.20 6.05
CA HIS A 76 11.55 4.66 5.75
C HIS A 76 10.62 4.12 6.85
N ASP A 77 9.99 5.00 7.62
CA ASP A 77 9.02 4.59 8.65
C ASP A 77 7.67 4.25 8.02
N VAL A 78 7.65 3.17 7.24
CA VAL A 78 6.48 2.70 6.50
C VAL A 78 6.17 1.26 6.91
N ILE A 79 4.88 0.99 7.08
CA ILE A 79 4.36 -0.37 7.25
C ILE A 79 3.86 -0.84 5.89
N LEU A 80 4.55 -1.83 5.32
CA LEU A 80 4.15 -2.45 4.06
C LEU A 80 3.24 -3.66 4.32
N VAL A 81 2.14 -3.76 3.59
CA VAL A 81 1.23 -4.90 3.63
C VAL A 81 1.46 -5.82 2.42
N PRO A 82 1.30 -7.15 2.55
CA PRO A 82 1.27 -8.05 1.39
C PRO A 82 0.35 -7.56 0.26
N GLY A 83 0.84 -7.56 -0.98
CA GLY A 83 0.15 -7.08 -2.18
C GLY A 83 0.21 -5.56 -2.41
N GLN A 84 0.70 -4.78 -1.45
CA GLN A 84 0.83 -3.33 -1.61
C GLN A 84 2.06 -2.98 -2.45
N ILE A 85 1.91 -2.03 -3.38
CA ILE A 85 3.03 -1.44 -4.12
C ILE A 85 3.63 -0.30 -3.31
N LEU A 86 4.95 -0.32 -3.19
CA LEU A 86 5.76 0.70 -2.54
C LEU A 86 6.73 1.32 -3.55
N PRO A 87 6.45 2.54 -4.03
CA PRO A 87 7.42 3.33 -4.77
C PRO A 87 8.48 3.89 -3.82
N LEU A 88 9.76 3.73 -4.16
CA LEU A 88 10.90 4.23 -3.40
C LEU A 88 11.84 5.01 -4.31
N GLN A 89 12.36 6.13 -3.82
CA GLN A 89 13.43 6.89 -4.45
C GLN A 89 14.61 6.97 -3.48
N ILE A 90 15.73 6.38 -3.86
CA ILE A 90 16.87 6.11 -2.99
C ILE A 90 18.05 6.96 -3.45
N PHE A 91 18.58 7.77 -2.55
CA PHE A 91 19.67 8.71 -2.82
C PHE A 91 20.98 8.35 -2.11
N ARG A 92 20.93 7.46 -1.10
CA ARG A 92 22.12 7.13 -0.30
C ARG A 92 22.97 6.09 -1.02
N PRO A 93 24.25 6.35 -1.32
CA PRO A 93 25.09 5.43 -2.10
C PRO A 93 25.17 4.01 -1.54
N LEU A 94 25.14 3.88 -0.21
CA LEU A 94 25.15 2.59 0.49
C LEU A 94 23.86 1.80 0.27
N GLU A 95 22.71 2.47 0.24
CA GLU A 95 21.42 1.85 -0.07
C GLU A 95 21.30 1.52 -1.55
N ILE A 96 21.77 2.40 -2.44
CA ILE A 96 21.83 2.13 -3.89
C ILE A 96 22.66 0.87 -4.15
N SER A 97 23.86 0.80 -3.56
CA SER A 97 24.73 -0.39 -3.65
C SER A 97 24.08 -1.66 -3.10
N MET A 98 23.26 -1.55 -2.04
CA MET A 98 22.48 -2.65 -1.51
C MET A 98 21.43 -3.11 -2.51
N MET A 99 20.68 -2.17 -3.09
CA MET A 99 19.60 -2.46 -4.02
C MET A 99 20.12 -3.10 -5.30
N HIS A 100 21.26 -2.67 -5.85
CA HIS A 100 21.87 -3.38 -6.98
C HIS A 100 22.15 -4.85 -6.66
N ARG A 101 22.73 -5.14 -5.49
CA ARG A 101 22.93 -6.54 -5.06
C ARG A 101 21.62 -7.29 -4.90
N ILE A 102 20.57 -6.65 -4.40
CA ILE A 102 19.25 -7.27 -4.26
C ILE A 102 18.68 -7.58 -5.66
N ILE A 103 18.76 -6.62 -6.59
CA ILE A 103 18.28 -6.75 -7.98
C ILE A 103 18.97 -7.91 -8.70
N GLU A 104 20.28 -8.08 -8.52
CA GLU A 104 21.09 -9.15 -9.12
C GLU A 104 20.82 -10.54 -8.53
N ASN A 105 20.30 -10.63 -7.30
CA ASN A 105 20.04 -11.90 -6.59
C ASN A 105 18.53 -12.22 -6.56
N ASP A 106 17.94 -12.30 -5.37
CA ASP A 106 16.56 -12.75 -5.14
C ASP A 106 15.51 -11.64 -5.30
N ARG A 107 15.95 -10.40 -5.56
CA ARG A 107 15.12 -9.18 -5.71
C ARG A 107 14.24 -8.88 -4.50
N THR A 108 14.55 -9.49 -3.37
CA THR A 108 13.72 -9.45 -2.17
C THR A 108 14.50 -8.86 -1.01
N PHE A 109 13.89 -7.91 -0.31
CA PHE A 109 14.42 -7.29 0.89
C PHE A 109 13.31 -7.16 1.94
N GLY A 110 13.67 -6.88 3.18
CA GLY A 110 12.71 -6.69 4.27
C GLY A 110 12.40 -5.22 4.48
N ILE A 111 11.15 -4.92 4.83
CA ILE A 111 10.75 -3.60 5.30
C ILE A 111 10.22 -3.72 6.72
N VAL A 112 10.75 -2.89 7.60
CA VAL A 112 10.31 -2.76 8.99
C VAL A 112 10.30 -1.29 9.34
N GLY A 113 9.18 -0.81 9.87
CA GLY A 113 9.08 0.56 10.39
C GLY A 113 10.03 0.77 11.57
N GLU A 114 10.65 1.93 11.64
CA GLU A 114 11.64 2.27 12.67
C GLU A 114 10.99 2.21 14.07
N SER A 115 9.75 2.68 14.18
CA SER A 115 8.97 2.60 15.42
C SER A 115 8.78 1.15 15.89
N ALA A 116 8.59 0.20 14.96
CA ALA A 116 8.41 -1.21 15.32
C ALA A 116 9.69 -1.83 15.91
N LEU A 117 10.87 -1.42 15.44
CA LEU A 117 12.17 -1.90 15.95
C LEU A 117 12.39 -1.51 17.41
N THR A 118 11.90 -0.34 17.83
CA THR A 118 12.05 0.15 19.20
C THR A 118 10.93 -0.33 20.12
N ALA A 119 9.72 -0.52 19.59
CA ALA A 119 8.54 -0.91 20.36
C ALA A 119 8.53 -2.40 20.78
N SER A 120 9.17 -3.29 20.00
CA SER A 120 9.11 -4.73 20.24
C SER A 120 10.49 -5.39 20.11
N PRO A 121 10.85 -6.33 20.99
CA PRO A 121 12.08 -7.11 20.85
C PRO A 121 12.05 -8.04 19.62
N LYS A 122 10.87 -8.33 19.07
CA LYS A 122 10.67 -9.16 17.89
C LYS A 122 9.74 -8.45 16.90
N PRO A 123 10.24 -7.42 16.20
CA PRO A 123 9.43 -6.61 15.31
C PRO A 123 8.92 -7.43 14.13
N LEU A 124 7.74 -7.04 13.66
CA LEU A 124 7.11 -7.60 12.46
C LEU A 124 7.47 -6.75 11.26
N GLY A 125 7.62 -7.40 10.11
CA GLY A 125 7.88 -6.75 8.84
C GLY A 125 7.25 -7.51 7.68
N THR A 126 7.45 -6.97 6.50
CA THR A 126 6.97 -7.57 5.25
C THR A 126 8.11 -7.63 4.26
N THR A 127 8.28 -8.76 3.59
CA THR A 127 9.22 -8.88 2.47
C THR A 127 8.69 -8.06 1.30
N ALA A 128 9.57 -7.29 0.66
CA ALA A 128 9.28 -6.48 -0.50
C ALA A 128 10.10 -7.03 -1.68
N GLU A 129 9.43 -7.34 -2.77
CA GLU A 129 10.05 -7.81 -4.00
C GLU A 129 10.10 -6.69 -5.03
N ILE A 130 11.27 -6.42 -5.58
CA ILE A 130 11.46 -5.39 -6.60
C ILE A 130 10.81 -5.85 -7.90
N ARG A 131 9.84 -5.06 -8.36
CA ARG A 131 9.10 -5.29 -9.62
C ARG A 131 9.67 -4.54 -10.78
N SER A 132 10.03 -3.29 -10.57
CA SER A 132 10.72 -2.50 -11.57
C SER A 132 11.64 -1.49 -10.93
N TYR A 133 12.64 -1.07 -11.68
CA TYR A 133 13.61 -0.09 -11.21
C TYR A 133 14.10 0.80 -12.34
N LYS A 134 14.66 1.95 -11.98
CA LYS A 134 15.28 2.90 -12.89
C LYS A 134 16.42 3.61 -12.17
N GLU A 135 17.55 3.75 -12.84
CA GLU A 135 18.67 4.54 -12.35
C GLU A 135 18.73 5.87 -13.08
N GLU A 136 18.88 6.95 -12.32
CA GLU A 136 18.96 8.31 -12.84
C GLU A 136 20.23 8.97 -12.27
N VAL A 137 20.97 9.67 -13.12
CA VAL A 137 22.10 10.50 -12.68
C VAL A 137 21.74 11.93 -13.02
N ASP A 138 21.64 12.77 -11.99
CA ASP A 138 21.41 14.19 -12.22
C ASP A 138 22.64 14.82 -12.88
N GLU A 139 22.49 15.36 -14.09
CA GLU A 139 23.60 15.91 -14.88
C GLU A 139 24.26 17.12 -14.21
N LEU A 140 23.52 17.87 -13.39
CA LEU A 140 24.04 19.06 -12.69
C LEU A 140 24.77 18.70 -11.40
N SER A 141 24.17 17.88 -10.53
CA SER A 141 24.77 17.54 -9.23
C SER A 141 25.68 16.30 -9.28
N GLY A 142 25.57 15.49 -10.34
CA GLY A 142 26.25 14.19 -10.44
C GLY A 142 25.75 13.15 -9.44
N ILE A 143 24.62 13.39 -8.78
CA ILE A 143 24.06 12.49 -7.77
C ILE A 143 23.29 11.37 -8.47
N ALA A 144 23.71 10.14 -8.20
CA ALA A 144 22.99 8.94 -8.63
C ALA A 144 21.76 8.71 -7.73
N THR A 145 20.63 8.42 -8.37
CA THR A 145 19.35 8.14 -7.74
C THR A 145 18.80 6.83 -8.29
N LEU A 146 18.29 5.97 -7.41
CA LEU A 146 17.64 4.73 -7.80
C LEU A 146 16.16 4.80 -7.46
N VAL A 147 15.31 4.72 -8.47
CA VAL A 147 13.86 4.64 -8.35
C VAL A 147 13.45 3.17 -8.43
N VAL A 148 12.64 2.71 -7.48
CA VAL A 148 12.24 1.29 -7.37
C VAL A 148 10.74 1.20 -7.09
N LYS A 149 10.04 0.31 -7.79
CA LYS A 149 8.69 -0.16 -7.42
C LYS A 149 8.82 -1.53 -6.78
N ALA A 150 8.52 -1.64 -5.50
CA ALA A 150 8.52 -2.91 -4.78
C ALA A 150 7.10 -3.35 -4.44
N GLU A 151 6.85 -4.66 -4.36
CA GLU A 151 5.56 -5.23 -3.95
C GLU A 151 5.73 -6.01 -2.65
N GLY A 152 4.86 -5.76 -1.66
CA GLY A 152 4.82 -6.54 -0.43
C GLY A 152 4.43 -7.99 -0.69
N ARG A 153 5.12 -8.96 -0.08
CA ARG A 153 4.90 -10.39 -0.29
C ARG A 153 4.47 -11.13 0.96
N GLN A 154 5.42 -11.43 1.84
CA GLN A 154 5.20 -12.30 2.99
C GLN A 154 5.50 -11.55 4.27
N ARG A 155 4.67 -11.82 5.29
CA ARG A 155 4.92 -11.31 6.63
C ARG A 155 6.06 -12.09 7.26
N PHE A 156 6.90 -11.41 8.00
CA PHE A 156 7.96 -12.04 8.77
C PHE A 156 8.10 -11.43 10.15
N ARG A 157 8.83 -12.13 11.01
CA ARG A 157 9.28 -11.64 12.31
C ARG A 157 10.79 -11.64 12.39
N ILE A 158 11.40 -10.55 12.82
CA ILE A 158 12.84 -10.51 13.09
C ILE A 158 13.14 -11.37 14.34
N LEU A 159 14.10 -12.29 14.20
CA LEU A 159 14.64 -13.10 15.29
C LEU A 159 15.98 -12.56 15.78
N THR A 160 16.85 -12.21 14.83
CA THR A 160 18.17 -11.64 15.08
C THR A 160 18.41 -10.53 14.08
N SER A 161 19.19 -9.53 14.48
CA SER A 161 19.60 -8.46 13.59
C SER A 161 21.06 -8.09 13.83
N ARG A 162 21.74 -7.70 12.76
CA ARG A 162 23.12 -7.23 12.80
C ARG A 162 23.28 -6.10 11.80
N THR A 163 23.70 -4.95 12.28
CA THR A 163 24.11 -3.85 11.41
C THR A 163 25.52 -4.12 10.89
N ARG A 164 25.68 -4.11 9.57
CA ARG A 164 26.98 -4.23 8.93
C ARG A 164 27.69 -2.86 8.94
N SER A 165 29.00 -2.85 8.66
CA SER A 165 29.82 -1.63 8.63
C SER A 165 29.35 -0.57 7.62
N ASP A 166 28.51 -0.95 6.65
CA ASP A 166 27.86 -0.09 5.67
C ASP A 166 26.57 0.57 6.21
N GLY A 167 26.21 0.33 7.48
CA GLY A 167 25.00 0.87 8.09
C GLY A 167 23.72 0.11 7.71
N ILE A 168 23.84 -0.97 6.94
CA ILE A 168 22.72 -1.78 6.47
C ILE A 168 22.36 -2.81 7.55
N LEU A 169 21.07 -2.92 7.85
CA LEU A 169 20.56 -3.95 8.77
C LEU A 169 20.41 -5.27 8.02
N LEU A 170 21.16 -6.30 8.43
CA LEU A 170 20.89 -7.68 8.05
C LEU A 170 20.07 -8.33 9.16
N ALA A 171 18.92 -8.91 8.82
CA ALA A 171 18.06 -9.57 9.78
C ALA A 171 17.87 -11.05 9.47
N GLY A 172 17.99 -11.88 10.51
CA GLY A 172 17.47 -13.24 10.52
C GLY A 172 15.97 -13.17 10.74
N ILE A 173 15.20 -13.35 9.68
CA ILE A 173 13.75 -13.26 9.66
C ILE A 173 13.13 -14.66 9.69
N LYS A 174 12.02 -14.82 10.40
CA LYS A 174 11.16 -16.00 10.34
C LYS A 174 9.91 -15.67 9.54
N ILE A 175 9.64 -16.43 8.48
CA ILE A 175 8.43 -16.27 7.66
C ILE A 175 7.20 -16.71 8.46
N LEU A 176 6.16 -15.88 8.43
CA LEU A 176 4.91 -16.16 9.12
C LEU A 176 3.92 -16.83 8.14
N PRO A 177 3.27 -17.93 8.56
CA PRO A 177 2.33 -18.63 7.71
C PRO A 177 1.07 -17.78 7.45
N ASP A 178 0.55 -17.89 6.23
CA ASP A 178 -0.74 -17.29 5.85
C ASP A 178 -1.84 -18.35 5.87
N LYS A 179 -2.19 -18.81 7.07
CA LYS A 179 -3.24 -19.82 7.26
C LYS A 179 -4.59 -19.12 7.32
N PRO A 180 -5.54 -19.40 6.41
CA PRO A 180 -6.89 -18.88 6.52
C PRO A 180 -7.50 -19.35 7.84
N ALA A 181 -8.29 -18.49 8.46
CA ALA A 181 -9.06 -18.89 9.64
C ALA A 181 -9.99 -20.06 9.24
N PRO A 182 -10.08 -21.12 10.08
CA PRO A 182 -11.03 -22.18 9.83
C PRO A 182 -12.45 -21.62 9.85
N ASP A 183 -13.36 -22.25 9.12
CA ASP A 183 -14.78 -21.88 9.15
C ASP A 183 -15.32 -22.07 10.57
N VAL A 184 -15.78 -20.98 11.19
CA VAL A 184 -16.31 -20.99 12.57
C VAL A 184 -17.44 -22.01 12.72
N GLY A 185 -18.23 -22.23 11.66
CA GLY A 185 -19.33 -23.19 11.64
C GLY A 185 -18.92 -24.64 11.36
N GLU A 186 -17.65 -24.91 11.06
CA GLU A 186 -17.18 -26.23 10.64
C GLU A 186 -17.41 -27.30 11.73
N VAL A 187 -17.17 -26.96 13.00
CA VAL A 187 -17.31 -27.89 14.12
C VAL A 187 -18.78 -28.21 14.44
N ALA A 188 -19.69 -27.28 14.15
CA ALA A 188 -21.13 -27.44 14.36
C ALA A 188 -21.87 -27.90 13.09
N ARG A 189 -21.13 -28.29 12.05
CA ARG A 189 -21.68 -28.55 10.72
C ARG A 189 -22.54 -29.81 10.71
N LEU A 190 -23.77 -29.66 10.20
CA LEU A 190 -24.66 -30.79 9.92
C LEU A 190 -24.47 -31.24 8.47
N PRO A 191 -24.09 -32.51 8.21
CA PRO A 191 -23.88 -33.02 6.85
C PRO A 191 -25.11 -32.88 5.93
N SER A 192 -26.32 -32.82 6.51
CA SER A 192 -27.57 -32.63 5.76
C SER A 192 -27.69 -31.26 5.09
N LEU A 193 -26.99 -30.25 5.60
CA LEU A 193 -27.08 -28.86 5.12
C LEU A 193 -25.97 -28.50 4.11
N ASP A 194 -25.05 -29.43 3.80
CA ASP A 194 -23.94 -29.18 2.88
C ASP A 194 -24.39 -28.77 1.46
N LYS A 195 -25.56 -29.24 1.02
CA LYS A 195 -26.14 -28.94 -0.30
C LYS A 195 -26.55 -27.47 -0.46
N LEU A 196 -26.70 -26.73 0.64
CA LEU A 196 -27.09 -25.32 0.63
C LEU A 196 -25.88 -24.38 0.59
N ARG A 197 -24.65 -24.92 0.50
CA ARG A 197 -23.45 -24.09 0.46
C ARG A 197 -23.28 -23.43 -0.89
N LEU A 198 -23.05 -22.12 -0.84
CA LEU A 198 -22.41 -21.42 -1.95
C LEU A 198 -20.95 -21.88 -2.03
N PRO A 199 -20.39 -22.01 -3.23
CA PRO A 199 -18.97 -22.31 -3.39
C PRO A 199 -18.14 -21.24 -2.68
N SER A 200 -17.15 -21.68 -1.91
CA SER A 200 -16.15 -20.81 -1.31
C SER A 200 -15.41 -20.06 -2.42
N ARG A 201 -15.42 -18.73 -2.34
CA ARG A 201 -14.77 -17.81 -3.28
C ARG A 201 -13.28 -17.69 -3.01
#